data_AF-A0A957WUF4-F1
#
_entry.id   AF-A0A957WUF4-F1
#
_cell.length_a   1.000
_cell.length_b   1.000
_cell.length_c   1.000
_cell.angle_alpha   90.00
_cell.angle_beta   90.00
_cell.angle_gamma   90.00
#
_symmetry.space_group_name_H-M   'P 1'
#
loop_
_entity.id
_entity.type
_entity.pdbx_description
1 polymer ?
#
loop_
_entity_poly.entity_id
_entity_poly.type
_entity_poly.pdbx_seq_one_letter_code
_entity_poly.pdbx_strand_id
1 'polypeptide(L)'
;MSKKQKLSGTELINDGWPVGPVLGAALAAVEALQAEGVDREEALARLNRVRESPFDYQSDPIFDTLAERLIQLEMKQQQRPVVRDKPAPYQVWGDDFEPETLRQMKNAAYLPVSQVGALMPDGHPGYGLPIGGVLATDNAVIPYGVGMDIACRMRLSIFDESPDLLRAQSDRLRKALIYNTRFGLGSRNGEWHEGARREHPLLDDSRWEATKLLRHLHDKAVRQMGTSGTSNHFAEWAALTALEDVPRLGLAAGEVRLCFVTHSGSRGVGGTIAQEYTRIAKAVHPELPKEYQQLAWLDLKTEAGQEYWLSMQLAGEFASACHQTIHQTVIAAAGLDVTAFVENHHNFAWEEEH
;
A
#
# COMPACT_ATOMS: atom_id res chain seq x y z
N MET A 1 13.90 -51.04 6.89
CA MET A 1 14.14 -50.06 7.98
C MET A 1 13.86 -48.67 7.43
N SER A 2 12.76 -48.04 7.87
CA SER A 2 12.35 -46.70 7.42
C SER A 2 13.35 -45.66 7.96
N LYS A 3 13.86 -44.78 7.09
CA LYS A 3 14.68 -43.63 7.51
C LYS A 3 13.81 -42.75 8.41
N LYS A 4 14.14 -42.61 9.70
CA LYS A 4 13.53 -41.60 10.59
C LYS A 4 13.70 -40.23 9.92
N GLN A 5 12.62 -39.67 9.36
CA GLN A 5 12.63 -38.33 8.76
C GLN A 5 12.74 -37.28 9.86
N LYS A 6 13.78 -36.43 9.77
CA LYS A 6 14.04 -35.32 10.70
C LYS A 6 12.99 -34.23 10.49
N LEU A 7 12.39 -33.73 11.58
CA LEU A 7 11.49 -32.59 11.55
C LEU A 7 12.27 -31.35 11.04
N SER A 8 11.81 -30.70 9.98
CA SER A 8 12.50 -29.56 9.37
C SER A 8 12.00 -28.20 9.87
N GLY A 9 12.84 -27.16 9.76
CA GLY A 9 12.44 -25.80 10.10
C GLY A 9 11.29 -25.28 9.24
N THR A 10 11.24 -25.66 7.96
CA THR A 10 10.13 -25.32 7.06
C THR A 10 8.80 -25.90 7.53
N GLU A 11 8.80 -27.14 8.05
CA GLU A 11 7.59 -27.75 8.60
C GLU A 11 7.11 -27.03 9.86
N LEU A 12 8.02 -26.69 10.78
CA LEU A 12 7.66 -25.93 11.97
C LEU A 12 7.10 -24.55 11.62
N ILE A 13 7.70 -23.85 10.65
CA ILE A 13 7.17 -22.56 10.16
C ILE A 13 5.76 -22.73 9.60
N ASN A 14 5.52 -23.77 8.80
CA ASN A 14 4.20 -24.08 8.25
C ASN A 14 3.18 -24.46 9.34
N ASP A 15 3.63 -25.01 10.46
CA ASP A 15 2.85 -25.33 11.67
C ASP A 15 2.70 -24.14 12.64
N GLY A 16 3.07 -22.93 12.19
CA GLY A 16 2.84 -21.68 12.92
C GLY A 16 3.90 -21.36 13.99
N TRP A 17 5.08 -21.97 13.93
CA TRP A 17 6.17 -21.65 14.86
C TRP A 17 6.82 -20.29 14.54
N PRO A 18 7.07 -19.42 15.54
CA PRO A 18 7.72 -18.14 15.33
C PRO A 18 9.14 -18.30 14.79
N VAL A 19 9.47 -17.56 13.72
CA VAL A 19 10.82 -17.52 13.14
C VAL A 19 11.84 -16.86 14.08
N GLY A 20 13.13 -17.12 13.82
CA GLY A 20 14.23 -16.52 14.59
C GLY A 20 14.64 -17.35 15.81
N PRO A 21 14.95 -16.74 16.97
CA PRO A 21 15.49 -17.44 18.13
C PRO A 21 14.61 -18.58 18.67
N VAL A 22 13.28 -18.45 18.57
CA VAL A 22 12.33 -19.49 18.98
C VAL A 22 12.44 -20.71 18.06
N LEU A 23 12.42 -20.52 16.73
CA LEU A 23 12.61 -21.61 15.77
C LEU A 23 13.97 -22.30 15.94
N GLY A 24 15.04 -21.54 16.20
CA GLY A 24 16.36 -22.09 16.47
C GLY A 24 16.38 -22.99 17.70
N ALA A 25 15.76 -22.55 18.80
CA ALA A 25 15.63 -23.34 20.03
C ALA A 25 14.73 -24.58 19.83
N ALA A 26 13.66 -24.47 19.05
CA ALA A 26 12.78 -25.60 18.74
C ALA A 26 13.51 -26.67 17.93
N LEU A 27 14.33 -26.28 16.95
CA LEU A 27 15.16 -27.21 16.18
C LEU A 27 16.23 -27.89 17.04
N ALA A 28 16.85 -27.17 17.97
CA ALA A 28 17.79 -27.75 18.92
C ALA A 28 17.13 -28.79 19.85
N ALA A 29 15.93 -28.50 20.36
CA ALA A 29 15.15 -29.44 21.16
C ALA A 29 14.77 -30.70 20.36
N VAL A 30 14.42 -30.56 19.07
CA VAL A 30 14.18 -31.70 18.17
C VAL A 30 15.41 -32.58 18.03
N GLU A 31 16.60 -31.99 17.89
CA GLU A 31 17.86 -32.74 17.80
C GLU A 31 18.16 -33.52 19.09
N ALA A 32 17.93 -32.91 20.25
CA ALA A 32 18.08 -33.57 21.55
C ALA A 32 17.13 -34.77 21.71
N LEU A 33 15.84 -34.59 21.40
CA LEU A 33 14.84 -35.68 21.44
C LEU A 33 15.20 -36.82 20.49
N GLN A 34 15.74 -36.51 19.31
CA GLN A 34 16.19 -37.53 18.37
C GLN A 34 17.39 -38.33 18.88
N ALA A 35 18.31 -37.68 19.60
CA ALA A 35 19.44 -38.35 20.25
C ALA A 35 18.95 -39.33 21.34
N GLU A 36 17.83 -39.04 22.00
CA GLU A 36 17.15 -39.94 22.94
C GLU A 36 16.27 -41.01 22.28
N GLY A 37 16.21 -41.02 20.95
CA GLY A 37 15.47 -42.02 20.18
C GLY A 37 13.98 -41.72 20.00
N VAL A 38 13.49 -40.58 20.47
CA VAL A 38 12.11 -40.11 20.29
C VAL A 38 11.80 -39.98 18.79
N ASP A 39 10.61 -40.41 18.38
CA ASP A 39 10.17 -40.31 16.99
C ASP A 39 9.63 -38.91 16.65
N ARG A 40 9.35 -38.70 15.36
CA ARG A 40 8.96 -37.41 14.79
C ARG A 40 7.63 -36.91 15.36
N GLU A 41 6.63 -37.78 15.49
CA GLU A 41 5.29 -37.38 15.93
C GLU A 41 5.31 -37.01 17.40
N GLU A 42 6.00 -37.80 18.22
CA GLU A 42 6.16 -37.51 19.64
C GLU A 42 7.02 -36.26 19.88
N ALA A 43 8.04 -36.02 19.07
CA ALA A 43 8.85 -34.80 19.17
C ALA A 43 8.02 -33.54 18.90
N LEU A 44 7.18 -33.55 17.85
CA LEU A 44 6.28 -32.44 17.54
C LEU A 44 5.22 -32.25 18.64
N ALA A 45 4.66 -33.34 19.17
CA ALA A 45 3.69 -33.27 20.27
C ALA A 45 4.29 -32.66 21.55
N ARG A 46 5.55 -32.98 21.87
CA ARG A 46 6.26 -32.38 23.00
C ARG A 46 6.54 -30.90 22.78
N LEU A 47 7.05 -30.52 21.60
CA LEU A 47 7.23 -29.12 21.26
C LEU A 47 5.93 -28.32 21.40
N ASN A 48 4.80 -28.85 20.93
CA ASN A 48 3.51 -28.19 21.05
C ASN A 48 3.07 -27.99 22.51
N ARG A 49 3.32 -28.97 23.39
CA ARG A 49 3.07 -28.80 24.84
C ARG A 49 3.90 -27.66 25.44
N VAL A 50 5.18 -27.56 25.06
CA VAL A 50 6.06 -26.46 25.51
C VAL A 50 5.55 -25.11 24.96
N ARG A 51 5.05 -25.08 23.72
CA ARG A 51 4.44 -23.88 23.13
C ARG A 51 3.18 -23.44 23.85
N GLU A 52 2.35 -24.39 24.29
CA GLU A 52 1.09 -24.13 25.00
C GLU A 52 1.31 -23.73 26.47
N SER A 53 2.36 -24.20 27.11
CA SER A 53 2.61 -23.96 28.55
C SER A 53 4.10 -23.81 28.86
N PRO A 54 4.78 -22.77 28.33
CA PRO A 54 6.24 -22.68 28.40
C PRO A 54 6.76 -22.50 29.84
N PHE A 55 5.95 -21.93 30.74
CA PHE A 55 6.32 -21.77 32.15
C PHE A 55 6.57 -23.10 32.88
N ASP A 56 5.94 -24.20 32.45
CA ASP A 56 6.11 -25.52 33.06
C ASP A 56 7.46 -26.17 32.71
N TYR A 57 8.15 -25.63 31.69
CA TYR A 57 9.37 -26.22 31.12
C TYR A 57 10.63 -25.40 31.38
N GLN A 58 10.58 -24.38 32.25
CA GLN A 58 11.73 -23.51 32.54
C GLN A 58 12.94 -24.24 33.16
N SER A 59 12.72 -25.43 33.72
CA SER A 59 13.78 -26.27 34.30
C SER A 59 13.93 -27.61 33.57
N ASP A 60 13.32 -27.75 32.39
CA ASP A 60 13.37 -28.98 31.62
C ASP A 60 14.74 -29.12 30.89
N PRO A 61 15.45 -30.26 31.01
CA PRO A 61 16.78 -30.44 30.43
C PRO A 61 16.87 -30.31 28.90
N ILE A 62 15.74 -30.47 28.20
CA ILE A 62 15.66 -30.40 26.74
C ILE A 62 15.00 -29.09 26.31
N PHE A 63 14.02 -28.62 27.06
CA PHE A 63 13.14 -27.52 26.65
C PHE A 63 13.41 -26.19 27.36
N ASP A 64 14.32 -26.11 28.34
CA ASP A 64 14.61 -24.89 29.10
C ASP A 64 14.82 -23.65 28.22
N THR A 65 15.63 -23.79 27.19
CA THR A 65 16.01 -22.71 26.28
C THR A 65 14.84 -22.34 25.40
N LEU A 66 14.06 -23.33 24.93
CA LEU A 66 12.86 -23.07 24.14
C LEU A 66 11.79 -22.36 24.98
N ALA A 67 11.57 -22.83 26.20
CA ALA A 67 10.67 -22.25 27.18
C ALA A 67 11.05 -20.80 27.51
N GLU A 68 12.34 -20.52 27.78
CA GLU A 68 12.83 -19.16 28.03
C GLU A 68 12.53 -18.24 26.85
N ARG A 69 12.78 -18.69 25.61
CA ARG A 69 12.51 -17.87 24.41
C ARG A 69 11.03 -17.62 24.18
N LEU A 70 10.18 -18.61 24.44
CA LEU A 70 8.72 -18.47 24.35
C LEU A 70 8.20 -17.50 25.43
N ILE A 71 8.68 -17.60 26.66
CA ILE A 71 8.31 -16.68 27.76
C ILE A 71 8.81 -15.27 27.46
N GLN A 72 10.04 -15.10 26.99
CA GLN A 72 10.55 -13.78 26.60
C GLN A 72 9.71 -13.17 25.46
N LEU A 73 9.29 -14.00 24.50
CA LEU A 73 8.40 -13.57 23.41
C LEU A 73 7.04 -13.14 23.97
N GLU A 74 6.44 -13.95 24.84
CA GLU A 74 5.15 -13.68 25.48
C GLU A 74 5.21 -12.42 26.34
N MET A 75 6.22 -12.27 27.20
CA MET A 75 6.43 -11.08 28.02
C MET A 75 6.67 -9.82 27.17
N LYS A 76 7.41 -9.93 26.06
CA LYS A 76 7.62 -8.81 25.12
C LYS A 76 6.33 -8.42 24.40
N GLN A 77 5.47 -9.39 24.09
CA GLN A 77 4.13 -9.14 23.54
C GLN A 77 3.21 -8.50 24.59
N GLN A 78 3.28 -8.93 25.85
CA GLN A 78 2.49 -8.36 26.96
C GLN A 78 2.96 -6.95 27.38
N GLN A 79 4.24 -6.61 27.21
CA GLN A 79 4.80 -5.30 27.58
C GLN A 79 4.55 -4.18 26.56
N ARG A 80 4.11 -4.48 25.34
CA ARG A 80 3.66 -3.45 24.40
C ARG A 80 2.18 -3.19 24.66
N PRO A 81 1.76 -1.98 25.07
CA PRO A 81 0.36 -1.63 24.98
C PRO A 81 -0.04 -1.80 23.52
N VAL A 82 -0.91 -2.76 23.26
CA VAL A 82 -1.37 -3.09 21.91
C VAL A 82 -2.03 -1.86 21.26
N VAL A 83 -2.61 -1.00 22.09
CA VAL A 83 -3.15 0.33 21.81
C VAL A 83 -2.95 1.24 23.02
N ARG A 84 -2.92 2.55 22.81
CA ARG A 84 -2.75 3.58 23.84
C ARG A 84 -4.01 3.70 24.71
N ASP A 85 -3.86 4.16 25.95
CA ASP A 85 -5.03 4.50 26.79
C ASP A 85 -5.74 5.78 26.32
N LYS A 86 -4.99 6.69 25.71
CA LYS A 86 -5.47 7.97 25.17
C LYS A 86 -5.07 8.12 23.70
N PRO A 87 -5.97 8.66 22.86
CA PRO A 87 -5.66 8.88 21.45
C PRO A 87 -4.56 9.94 21.31
N ALA A 88 -3.79 9.84 20.23
CA ALA A 88 -3.06 10.96 19.68
C ALA A 88 -4.03 12.12 19.38
N PRO A 89 -3.60 13.39 19.50
CA PRO A 89 -4.44 14.53 19.12
C PRO A 89 -4.86 14.42 17.65
N TYR A 90 -6.11 14.72 17.35
CA TYR A 90 -6.56 14.87 15.97
C TYR A 90 -7.67 15.91 15.86
N GLN A 91 -7.77 16.54 14.69
CA GLN A 91 -8.81 17.51 14.38
C GLN A 91 -9.76 16.97 13.32
N VAL A 92 -11.04 17.33 13.43
CA VAL A 92 -12.08 16.95 12.48
C VAL A 92 -12.63 18.23 11.84
N TRP A 93 -12.67 18.28 10.51
CA TRP A 93 -13.29 19.35 9.74
C TRP A 93 -14.53 18.81 9.06
N GLY A 94 -15.70 19.39 9.34
CA GLY A 94 -17.00 18.86 8.90
C GLY A 94 -17.80 18.32 10.08
N ASP A 95 -19.09 18.07 9.85
CA ASP A 95 -20.07 17.67 10.88
C ASP A 95 -20.96 16.49 10.48
N ASP A 96 -20.99 16.10 9.20
CA ASP A 96 -21.80 15.01 8.67
C ASP A 96 -20.94 13.79 8.30
N PHE A 97 -20.65 12.95 9.30
CA PHE A 97 -19.86 11.74 9.11
C PHE A 97 -20.63 10.48 9.50
N GLU A 98 -20.43 9.42 8.72
CA GLU A 98 -20.85 8.09 9.13
C GLU A 98 -20.17 7.67 10.44
N PRO A 99 -20.88 6.98 11.36
CA PRO A 99 -20.28 6.51 12.62
C PRO A 99 -19.02 5.65 12.42
N GLU A 100 -18.96 4.91 11.31
CA GLU A 100 -17.79 4.11 10.95
C GLU A 100 -16.55 4.97 10.68
N THR A 101 -16.71 6.08 9.94
CA THR A 101 -15.63 7.03 9.64
C THR A 101 -14.98 7.53 10.91
N LEU A 102 -15.80 7.98 11.86
CA LEU A 102 -15.34 8.50 13.14
C LEU A 102 -14.67 7.40 13.98
N ARG A 103 -15.21 6.17 13.93
CA ARG A 103 -14.60 5.02 14.61
C ARG A 103 -13.24 4.66 14.03
N GLN A 104 -13.10 4.65 12.71
CA GLN A 104 -11.84 4.39 12.03
C GLN A 104 -10.77 5.44 12.38
N MET A 105 -11.12 6.73 12.33
CA MET A 105 -10.21 7.80 12.73
C MET A 105 -9.80 7.67 14.21
N LYS A 106 -10.76 7.38 15.08
CA LYS A 106 -10.50 7.16 16.50
C LYS A 106 -9.54 5.99 16.68
N ASN A 107 -9.81 4.82 16.09
CA ASN A 107 -8.93 3.66 16.21
C ASN A 107 -7.51 3.98 15.72
N ALA A 108 -7.37 4.69 14.59
CA ALA A 108 -6.07 5.12 14.09
C ALA A 108 -5.32 5.99 15.11
N ALA A 109 -5.99 6.93 15.78
CA ALA A 109 -5.38 7.77 16.80
C ALA A 109 -4.94 6.99 18.06
N TYR A 110 -5.51 5.81 18.32
CA TYR A 110 -5.16 4.97 19.47
C TYR A 110 -3.93 4.08 19.24
N LEU A 111 -3.40 4.00 18.02
CA LEU A 111 -2.20 3.21 17.75
C LEU A 111 -0.98 3.80 18.49
N PRO A 112 -0.04 2.95 18.96
CA PRO A 112 1.16 3.41 19.64
C PRO A 112 2.08 4.27 18.76
N VAL A 113 2.02 4.09 17.44
CA VAL A 113 2.83 4.86 16.48
C VAL A 113 2.25 6.23 16.12
N SER A 114 0.98 6.49 16.41
CA SER A 114 0.30 7.73 16.00
C SER A 114 0.77 8.95 16.78
N GLN A 115 1.05 10.05 16.09
CA GLN A 115 1.53 11.31 16.66
C GLN A 115 0.47 12.40 16.63
N VAL A 116 -0.12 12.65 15.46
CA VAL A 116 -1.21 13.60 15.25
C VAL A 116 -2.04 13.15 14.06
N GLY A 117 -3.32 13.51 14.01
CA GLY A 117 -4.18 13.20 12.89
C GLY A 117 -5.12 14.32 12.47
N ALA A 118 -5.78 14.12 11.34
CA ALA A 118 -6.79 15.01 10.82
C ALA A 118 -7.85 14.19 10.07
N LEU A 119 -9.12 14.61 10.12
CA LEU A 119 -10.20 14.07 9.30
C LEU A 119 -10.80 15.20 8.48
N MET A 120 -10.71 15.07 7.16
CA MET A 120 -11.19 16.05 6.19
C MET A 120 -12.71 15.97 6.00
N PRO A 121 -13.36 17.04 5.46
CA PRO A 121 -14.82 17.09 5.30
C PRO A 121 -15.43 16.05 4.37
N ASP A 122 -14.62 15.47 3.48
CA ASP A 122 -15.01 14.40 2.56
C ASP A 122 -14.81 13.00 3.18
N GLY A 123 -14.57 12.94 4.49
CA GLY A 123 -14.28 11.71 5.22
C GLY A 123 -15.37 10.66 5.12
N HIS A 124 -15.01 9.44 4.74
CA HIS A 124 -15.94 8.31 4.63
C HIS A 124 -15.24 6.97 4.90
N PRO A 125 -15.98 5.85 5.08
CA PRO A 125 -15.40 4.58 5.47
C PRO A 125 -14.35 4.08 4.47
N GLY A 126 -13.17 3.75 5.00
CA GLY A 126 -12.04 3.17 4.27
C GLY A 126 -11.62 1.80 4.82
N TYR A 127 -10.35 1.46 4.63
CA TYR A 127 -9.74 0.26 5.20
C TYR A 127 -8.77 0.68 6.31
N GLY A 128 -9.16 0.48 7.58
CA GLY A 128 -8.37 0.92 8.72
C GLY A 128 -8.47 2.42 8.98
N LEU A 129 -7.70 3.23 8.24
CA LEU A 129 -7.83 4.69 8.26
C LEU A 129 -9.00 5.08 7.33
N PRO A 130 -9.87 6.04 7.71
CA PRO A 130 -10.94 6.48 6.82
C PRO A 130 -10.35 7.21 5.62
N ILE A 131 -11.05 7.16 4.49
CA ILE A 131 -10.74 8.06 3.37
C ILE A 131 -10.96 9.50 3.85
N GLY A 132 -10.10 10.43 3.44
CA GLY A 132 -10.06 11.79 4.00
C GLY A 132 -9.35 11.88 5.36
N GLY A 133 -8.85 10.76 5.90
CA GLY A 133 -8.00 10.74 7.09
C GLY A 133 -6.54 11.05 6.75
N VAL A 134 -5.89 11.85 7.60
CA VAL A 134 -4.44 12.05 7.62
C VAL A 134 -3.95 11.62 8.98
N LEU A 135 -2.84 10.86 9.02
CA LEU A 135 -2.26 10.38 10.25
C LEU A 135 -0.73 10.46 10.15
N ALA A 136 -0.12 11.28 11.01
CA ALA A 136 1.32 11.28 11.21
C ALA A 136 1.68 10.16 12.18
N THR A 137 2.69 9.36 11.81
CA THR A 137 3.19 8.23 12.59
C THR A 137 4.69 8.36 12.82
N ASP A 138 5.16 7.93 13.99
CA ASP A 138 6.59 7.96 14.32
C ASP A 138 7.30 6.76 13.69
N ASN A 139 8.11 7.05 12.66
CA ASN A 139 8.98 6.11 11.96
C ASN A 139 8.29 4.78 11.57
N ALA A 140 7.02 4.87 11.23
CA ALA A 140 6.18 3.74 10.86
C ALA A 140 5.30 4.13 9.70
N VAL A 141 4.84 3.14 8.95
CA VAL A 141 3.91 3.33 7.84
C VAL A 141 2.81 2.28 7.88
N ILE A 142 1.57 2.71 7.64
CA ILE A 142 0.39 1.83 7.64
C ILE A 142 -0.02 1.62 6.18
N PRO A 143 0.21 0.43 5.57
CA PRO A 143 -0.03 0.26 4.14
C PRO A 143 -1.48 0.52 3.71
N TYR A 144 -2.47 0.15 4.51
CA TYR A 144 -3.88 0.51 4.26
C TYR A 144 -4.22 1.96 4.61
N GLY A 145 -3.43 2.62 5.46
CA GLY A 145 -3.52 4.06 5.69
C GLY A 145 -3.07 4.88 4.48
N VAL A 146 -2.12 4.36 3.70
CA VAL A 146 -1.75 4.91 2.37
C VAL A 146 -2.85 4.63 1.35
N GLY A 147 -3.44 3.43 1.40
CA GLY A 147 -4.55 3.02 0.55
C GLY A 147 -4.18 1.97 -0.49
N MET A 148 -5.21 1.35 -1.07
CA MET A 148 -5.05 0.26 -2.04
C MET A 148 -4.55 0.74 -3.41
N ASP A 149 -5.02 1.88 -3.89
CA ASP A 149 -4.48 2.51 -5.10
C ASP A 149 -3.43 3.53 -4.68
N ILE A 150 -2.21 3.03 -4.45
CA ILE A 150 -1.06 3.82 -4.01
C ILE A 150 -0.82 4.95 -5.02
N ALA A 151 -0.72 6.17 -4.51
CA ALA A 151 -0.53 7.40 -5.25
C ALA A 151 -1.56 7.64 -6.35
N CYS A 152 -2.81 7.20 -6.14
CA CYS A 152 -3.96 7.72 -6.87
C CYS A 152 -3.86 9.26 -6.88
N ARG A 153 -4.05 9.84 -8.05
CA ARG A 153 -3.71 11.24 -8.34
C ARG A 153 -4.59 11.84 -9.42
N MET A 154 -4.64 13.15 -9.35
CA MET A 154 -5.23 14.00 -10.37
C MET A 154 -4.13 14.63 -11.20
N ARG A 155 -4.31 14.73 -12.51
CA ARG A 155 -3.48 15.58 -13.38
C ARG A 155 -4.38 16.43 -14.27
N LEU A 156 -4.06 17.72 -14.35
CA LEU A 156 -4.75 18.72 -15.17
C LEU A 156 -3.73 19.33 -16.14
N SER A 157 -4.01 19.27 -17.44
CA SER A 157 -3.30 20.04 -18.48
C SER A 157 -4.19 21.15 -19.00
N ILE A 158 -3.60 22.33 -19.18
CA ILE A 158 -4.28 23.57 -19.59
C ILE A 158 -3.74 23.97 -20.97
N PHE A 159 -4.61 24.53 -21.81
CA PHE A 159 -4.28 24.91 -23.19
C PHE A 159 -4.60 26.40 -23.42
N ASP A 160 -3.92 27.03 -24.38
CA ASP A 160 -4.20 28.40 -24.82
C ASP A 160 -5.48 28.49 -25.70
N GLU A 161 -6.52 27.71 -25.35
CA GLU A 161 -7.67 27.44 -26.22
C GLU A 161 -9.00 27.68 -25.51
N SER A 162 -10.03 28.10 -26.26
CA SER A 162 -11.39 28.27 -25.73
C SER A 162 -12.08 26.92 -25.54
N PRO A 163 -12.86 26.70 -24.46
CA PRO A 163 -13.72 25.53 -24.34
C PRO A 163 -14.78 25.38 -25.43
N ASP A 164 -15.02 26.38 -26.28
CA ASP A 164 -15.90 26.24 -27.45
C ASP A 164 -15.45 25.11 -28.39
N LEU A 165 -14.16 24.76 -28.35
CA LEU A 165 -13.60 23.58 -29.02
C LEU A 165 -14.29 22.27 -28.63
N LEU A 166 -14.81 22.15 -27.40
CA LEU A 166 -15.57 20.98 -26.95
C LEU A 166 -16.79 20.72 -27.84
N ARG A 167 -17.43 21.79 -28.33
CA ARG A 167 -18.57 21.72 -29.24
C ARG A 167 -18.12 21.69 -30.69
N ALA A 168 -17.19 22.57 -31.06
CA ALA A 168 -16.77 22.73 -32.46
C ALA A 168 -16.00 21.51 -33.00
N GLN A 169 -15.29 20.78 -32.14
CA GLN A 169 -14.43 19.65 -32.53
C GLN A 169 -14.62 18.42 -31.63
N SER A 170 -15.85 18.18 -31.20
CA SER A 170 -16.22 17.07 -30.29
C SER A 170 -15.71 15.71 -30.76
N ASP A 171 -15.83 15.42 -32.07
CA ASP A 171 -15.39 14.15 -32.64
C ASP A 171 -13.88 13.96 -32.57
N ARG A 172 -13.11 15.03 -32.79
CA ARG A 172 -11.64 14.98 -32.70
C ARG A 172 -11.21 14.68 -31.28
N LEU A 173 -11.73 15.45 -30.31
CA LEU A 173 -11.40 15.31 -28.89
C LEU A 173 -11.86 13.95 -28.32
N ARG A 174 -13.03 13.46 -28.74
CA ARG A 174 -13.54 12.14 -28.39
C ARG A 174 -12.66 11.01 -28.93
N LYS A 175 -12.26 11.09 -30.21
CA LYS A 175 -11.35 10.10 -30.82
C LYS A 175 -9.99 10.09 -30.12
N ALA A 176 -9.44 11.26 -29.81
CA ALA A 176 -8.19 11.38 -29.07
C ALA A 176 -8.25 10.62 -27.73
N LEU A 177 -9.33 10.77 -26.97
CA LEU A 177 -9.59 10.00 -25.75
C LEU A 177 -9.69 8.50 -26.00
N ILE A 178 -10.64 8.06 -26.82
CA ILE A 178 -11.00 6.65 -26.97
C ILE A 178 -9.83 5.81 -27.49
N TYR A 179 -8.98 6.37 -28.35
CA TYR A 179 -7.88 5.64 -28.96
C TYR A 179 -6.57 5.74 -28.19
N ASN A 180 -6.41 6.69 -27.27
CA ASN A 180 -5.14 6.93 -26.57
C ASN A 180 -5.17 6.69 -25.06
N THR A 181 -6.33 6.42 -24.46
CA THR A 181 -6.41 5.84 -23.12
C THR A 181 -7.27 4.58 -23.09
N ARG A 182 -7.13 3.80 -22.02
CA ARG A 182 -7.87 2.56 -21.79
C ARG A 182 -8.53 2.54 -20.41
N PHE A 183 -9.81 2.18 -20.41
CA PHE A 183 -10.62 1.94 -19.22
C PHE A 183 -11.06 0.47 -19.15
N GLY A 184 -11.34 0.00 -17.93
CA GLY A 184 -12.26 -1.12 -17.72
C GLY A 184 -11.66 -2.51 -17.55
N LEU A 185 -12.52 -3.36 -16.98
CA LEU A 185 -12.49 -4.83 -16.94
C LEU A 185 -13.04 -5.39 -18.27
N GLY A 186 -12.30 -5.22 -19.37
CA GLY A 186 -12.50 -5.98 -20.62
C GLY A 186 -11.78 -7.33 -20.57
N SER A 187 -11.78 -8.12 -21.66
CA SER A 187 -11.13 -9.44 -21.73
C SER A 187 -9.62 -9.48 -21.40
N ARG A 188 -9.00 -8.31 -21.11
CA ARG A 188 -7.61 -8.12 -20.66
C ARG A 188 -7.43 -7.01 -19.60
N ASN A 189 -8.40 -6.72 -18.73
CA ASN A 189 -8.25 -5.76 -17.62
C ASN A 189 -7.77 -4.34 -17.99
N GLY A 190 -8.09 -3.87 -19.21
CA GLY A 190 -7.71 -2.51 -19.67
C GLY A 190 -6.27 -2.37 -20.13
N GLU A 191 -5.53 -3.48 -20.27
CA GLU A 191 -4.14 -3.51 -20.72
C GLU A 191 -3.98 -3.26 -22.23
N TRP A 192 -2.81 -2.76 -22.63
CA TRP A 192 -2.44 -2.64 -24.04
C TRP A 192 -2.09 -4.00 -24.67
N HIS A 193 -2.41 -4.18 -25.96
CA HIS A 193 -1.88 -5.29 -26.74
C HIS A 193 -0.35 -5.12 -26.96
N GLU A 194 0.35 -6.22 -27.22
CA GLU A 194 1.83 -6.26 -27.28
C GLU A 194 2.44 -5.23 -28.25
N GLY A 195 1.79 -4.97 -29.40
CA GLY A 195 2.21 -3.94 -30.37
C GLY A 195 1.72 -2.51 -30.09
N ALA A 196 1.01 -2.27 -29.00
CA ALA A 196 0.45 -0.97 -28.61
C ALA A 196 0.88 -0.54 -27.20
N ARG A 197 1.85 -1.24 -26.61
CA ARG A 197 2.42 -0.91 -25.30
C ARG A 197 3.03 0.49 -25.33
N ARG A 198 2.98 1.14 -24.17
CA ARG A 198 3.52 2.48 -24.01
C ARG A 198 4.85 2.36 -23.28
N GLU A 199 5.86 2.99 -23.85
CA GLU A 199 7.18 3.07 -23.25
C GLU A 199 7.26 4.26 -22.30
N HIS A 200 8.02 4.09 -21.22
CA HIS A 200 8.36 5.16 -20.30
C HIS A 200 9.69 4.79 -19.60
N PRO A 201 10.63 5.73 -19.39
CA PRO A 201 11.93 5.43 -18.77
C PRO A 201 11.84 4.73 -17.40
N LEU A 202 10.75 4.97 -16.66
CA LEU A 202 10.49 4.30 -15.39
C LEU A 202 10.38 2.76 -15.51
N LEU A 203 10.01 2.23 -16.68
CA LEU A 203 9.97 0.78 -16.90
C LEU A 203 11.38 0.17 -16.89
N ASP A 204 12.43 0.95 -17.15
CA ASP A 204 13.83 0.47 -17.10
C ASP A 204 14.49 0.71 -15.73
N ASP A 205 13.74 1.17 -14.73
CA ASP A 205 14.27 1.49 -13.41
C ASP A 205 14.75 0.22 -12.66
N SER A 206 15.98 0.24 -12.15
CA SER A 206 16.57 -0.91 -11.45
C SER A 206 15.81 -1.32 -10.18
N ARG A 207 14.96 -0.46 -9.61
CA ARG A 207 14.13 -0.79 -8.43
C ARG A 207 13.14 -1.91 -8.73
N TRP A 208 12.75 -2.14 -9.98
CA TRP A 208 11.95 -3.32 -10.33
C TRP A 208 12.65 -4.64 -9.97
N GLU A 209 13.98 -4.66 -9.95
CA GLU A 209 14.77 -5.82 -9.57
C GLU A 209 14.99 -5.98 -8.06
N ALA A 210 14.64 -4.96 -7.25
CA ALA A 210 15.00 -4.89 -5.83
C ALA A 210 14.37 -6.02 -4.99
N THR A 211 13.12 -6.40 -5.27
CA THR A 211 12.41 -7.46 -4.54
C THR A 211 11.76 -8.46 -5.49
N LYS A 212 11.46 -9.66 -4.99
CA LYS A 212 10.74 -10.68 -5.78
C LYS A 212 9.36 -10.19 -6.21
N LEU A 213 8.70 -9.40 -5.37
CA LEU A 213 7.41 -8.81 -5.66
C LEU A 213 7.50 -7.84 -6.84
N LEU A 214 8.45 -6.91 -6.80
CA LEU A 214 8.59 -5.90 -7.86
C LEU A 214 8.99 -6.53 -9.20
N ARG A 215 9.87 -7.54 -9.21
CA ARG A 215 10.20 -8.29 -10.44
C ARG A 215 8.97 -8.93 -11.07
N HIS A 216 8.09 -9.50 -10.25
CA HIS A 216 6.84 -10.07 -10.73
C HIS A 216 5.84 -9.01 -11.21
N LEU A 217 5.88 -7.81 -10.65
CA LEU A 217 5.00 -6.71 -11.02
C LEU A 217 5.48 -5.92 -12.25
N HIS A 218 6.74 -6.03 -12.65
CA HIS A 218 7.29 -5.31 -13.80
C HIS A 218 6.52 -5.60 -15.09
N ASP A 219 6.29 -6.88 -15.40
CA ASP A 219 5.48 -7.30 -16.56
C ASP A 219 4.05 -6.71 -16.54
N LYS A 220 3.47 -6.57 -15.34
CA LYS A 220 2.16 -5.93 -15.15
C LYS A 220 2.27 -4.42 -15.39
N ALA A 221 3.31 -3.76 -14.88
CA ALA A 221 3.57 -2.35 -15.08
C ALA A 221 3.69 -2.01 -16.59
N VAL A 222 4.44 -2.81 -17.35
CA VAL A 222 4.58 -2.69 -18.81
C VAL A 222 3.22 -2.76 -19.52
N ARG A 223 2.34 -3.68 -19.11
CA ARG A 223 1.00 -3.84 -19.72
C ARG A 223 0.02 -2.74 -19.34
N GLN A 224 0.20 -2.12 -18.17
CA GLN A 224 -0.70 -1.11 -17.60
C GLN A 224 -0.23 0.33 -17.83
N MET A 225 0.98 0.55 -18.33
CA MET A 225 1.53 1.88 -18.60
C MET A 225 0.59 2.69 -19.51
N GLY A 226 0.23 3.90 -19.07
CA GLY A 226 -0.64 4.80 -19.83
C GLY A 226 -2.09 4.32 -19.95
N THR A 227 -2.60 3.58 -18.97
CA THR A 227 -4.01 3.19 -18.86
C THR A 227 -4.72 3.98 -17.75
N SER A 228 -6.00 4.32 -17.95
CA SER A 228 -6.80 5.06 -16.96
C SER A 228 -7.34 4.17 -15.85
N GLY A 229 -7.61 2.89 -16.13
CA GLY A 229 -8.05 1.97 -15.11
C GLY A 229 -9.56 1.83 -14.93
N THR A 230 -10.01 1.74 -13.68
CA THR A 230 -11.35 1.27 -13.29
C THR A 230 -11.86 2.01 -12.05
N SER A 231 -13.13 1.80 -11.68
CA SER A 231 -13.77 2.44 -10.52
C SER A 231 -13.94 3.94 -10.71
N ASN A 232 -13.50 4.77 -9.75
CA ASN A 232 -13.62 6.23 -9.78
C ASN A 232 -12.68 6.92 -10.78
N HIS A 233 -11.84 6.18 -11.51
CA HIS A 233 -10.90 6.77 -12.47
C HIS A 233 -11.59 7.29 -13.74
N PHE A 234 -11.14 8.45 -14.22
CA PHE A 234 -11.69 9.12 -15.40
C PHE A 234 -10.62 9.88 -16.21
N ALA A 235 -10.99 10.28 -17.42
CA ALA A 235 -10.20 11.14 -18.30
C ALA A 235 -11.17 12.00 -19.12
N GLU A 236 -11.13 13.31 -18.92
CA GLU A 236 -12.18 14.21 -19.39
C GLU A 236 -11.60 15.50 -19.95
N TRP A 237 -12.20 15.98 -21.04
CA TRP A 237 -12.01 17.37 -21.48
C TRP A 237 -13.01 18.25 -20.74
N ALA A 238 -12.56 19.39 -20.23
CA ALA A 238 -13.38 20.28 -19.43
C ALA A 238 -13.11 21.76 -19.74
N ALA A 239 -14.02 22.62 -19.25
CA ALA A 239 -13.81 24.04 -19.17
C ALA A 239 -13.27 24.38 -17.78
N LEU A 240 -12.10 25.00 -17.71
CA LEU A 240 -11.51 25.53 -16.49
C LEU A 240 -11.88 27.01 -16.37
N THR A 241 -12.49 27.41 -15.26
CA THR A 241 -12.70 28.83 -14.91
C THR A 241 -11.78 29.18 -13.74
N ALA A 242 -10.88 30.15 -13.94
CA ALA A 242 -10.05 30.67 -12.87
C ALA A 242 -10.88 31.62 -11.99
N LEU A 243 -11.04 31.31 -10.70
CA LEU A 243 -11.82 32.13 -9.76
C LEU A 243 -11.00 33.31 -9.20
N GLU A 244 -9.68 33.19 -9.26
CA GLU A 244 -8.69 34.17 -8.82
C GLU A 244 -7.49 34.14 -9.76
N ASP A 245 -6.59 35.11 -9.61
CA ASP A 245 -5.33 35.09 -10.35
C ASP A 245 -4.47 33.90 -9.90
N VAL A 246 -4.03 33.08 -10.85
CA VAL A 246 -3.13 31.95 -10.60
C VAL A 246 -1.86 32.12 -11.45
N PRO A 247 -0.94 33.03 -11.08
CA PRO A 247 0.23 33.37 -11.90
C PRO A 247 1.11 32.17 -12.26
N ARG A 248 1.23 31.19 -11.35
CA ARG A 248 2.01 29.96 -11.60
C ARG A 248 1.49 29.11 -12.77
N LEU A 249 0.21 29.27 -13.13
CA LEU A 249 -0.43 28.61 -14.27
C LEU A 249 -0.70 29.58 -15.43
N GLY A 250 -0.33 30.85 -15.29
CA GLY A 250 -0.60 31.88 -16.30
C GLY A 250 -2.08 32.20 -16.48
N LEU A 251 -2.90 32.08 -15.42
CA LEU A 251 -4.34 32.34 -15.47
C LEU A 251 -4.69 33.63 -14.71
N ALA A 252 -5.51 34.48 -15.31
CA ALA A 252 -6.13 35.62 -14.66
C ALA A 252 -7.53 35.28 -14.11
N ALA A 253 -7.97 36.00 -13.08
CA ALA A 253 -9.32 35.85 -12.54
C ALA A 253 -10.40 36.04 -13.62
N GLY A 254 -11.36 35.13 -13.67
CA GLY A 254 -12.45 35.10 -14.65
C GLY A 254 -12.08 34.49 -16.00
N GLU A 255 -10.82 34.12 -16.24
CA GLU A 255 -10.37 33.49 -17.46
C GLU A 255 -10.92 32.06 -17.60
N VAL A 256 -11.36 31.71 -18.81
CA VAL A 256 -11.96 30.42 -19.13
C VAL A 256 -11.13 29.72 -20.21
N ARG A 257 -10.56 28.56 -19.89
CA ARG A 257 -9.66 27.79 -20.75
C ARG A 257 -10.17 26.37 -20.97
N LEU A 258 -9.85 25.79 -22.13
CA LEU A 258 -9.93 24.36 -22.33
C LEU A 258 -8.90 23.67 -21.41
N CYS A 259 -9.29 22.56 -20.80
CA CYS A 259 -8.38 21.71 -20.04
C CYS A 259 -8.66 20.23 -20.25
N PHE A 260 -7.67 19.41 -19.91
CA PHE A 260 -7.73 17.96 -19.89
C PHE A 260 -7.40 17.47 -18.50
N VAL A 261 -8.34 16.78 -17.86
CA VAL A 261 -8.20 16.28 -16.50
C VAL A 261 -8.27 14.77 -16.48
N THR A 262 -7.41 14.16 -15.68
CA THR A 262 -7.44 12.71 -15.46
C THR A 262 -7.37 12.41 -13.96
N HIS A 263 -8.10 11.37 -13.58
CA HIS A 263 -8.03 10.72 -12.28
C HIS A 263 -7.61 9.27 -12.50
N SER A 264 -6.42 8.90 -12.02
CA SER A 264 -5.91 7.53 -12.10
C SER A 264 -4.88 7.29 -10.99
N GLY A 265 -4.23 6.13 -10.99
CA GLY A 265 -3.29 5.73 -9.95
C GLY A 265 -2.30 4.69 -10.44
N SER A 266 -1.73 3.96 -9.51
CA SER A 266 -0.72 2.93 -9.78
C SER A 266 -1.32 1.58 -10.20
N ARG A 267 -2.64 1.53 -10.37
CA ARG A 267 -3.36 0.39 -10.98
C ARG A 267 -3.14 -0.91 -10.21
N GLY A 268 -3.03 -2.02 -10.92
CA GLY A 268 -2.80 -3.31 -10.30
C GLY A 268 -1.42 -3.45 -9.67
N VAL A 269 -0.47 -2.57 -9.99
CA VAL A 269 0.86 -2.53 -9.35
C VAL A 269 0.71 -2.12 -7.89
N GLY A 270 0.21 -0.91 -7.62
CA GLY A 270 0.02 -0.45 -6.23
C GLY A 270 -0.98 -1.30 -5.46
N GLY A 271 -2.06 -1.75 -6.09
CA GLY A 271 -3.03 -2.67 -5.48
C GLY A 271 -2.38 -3.97 -4.97
N THR A 272 -1.45 -4.54 -5.72
CA THR A 272 -0.75 -5.76 -5.29
C THR A 272 0.26 -5.46 -4.17
N ILE A 273 0.98 -4.33 -4.25
CA ILE A 273 1.92 -3.88 -3.22
C ILE A 273 1.18 -3.65 -1.89
N ALA A 274 0.08 -2.90 -1.91
CA ALA A 274 -0.72 -2.60 -0.72
C ALA A 274 -1.24 -3.90 -0.06
N GLN A 275 -1.72 -4.86 -0.84
CA GLN A 275 -2.20 -6.15 -0.33
C GLN A 275 -1.08 -6.95 0.35
N GLU A 276 0.07 -7.09 -0.31
CA GLU A 276 1.17 -7.90 0.20
C GLU A 276 1.76 -7.31 1.48
N TYR A 277 2.07 -6.02 1.50
CA TYR A 277 2.64 -5.39 2.68
C TYR A 277 1.65 -5.21 3.82
N THR A 278 0.35 -5.14 3.54
CA THR A 278 -0.67 -5.25 4.61
C THR A 278 -0.70 -6.65 5.21
N ARG A 279 -0.60 -7.71 4.40
CA ARG A 279 -0.52 -9.09 4.88
C ARG A 279 0.70 -9.27 5.79
N ILE A 280 1.85 -8.70 5.40
CA ILE A 280 3.07 -8.71 6.19
C ILE A 280 2.88 -7.91 7.49
N ALA A 281 2.34 -6.68 7.42
CA ALA A 281 2.10 -5.85 8.60
C ALA A 281 1.22 -6.56 9.64
N LYS A 282 0.14 -7.22 9.21
CA LYS A 282 -0.74 -8.02 10.07
C LYS A 282 -0.01 -9.22 10.71
N ALA A 283 0.90 -9.85 9.96
CA ALA A 283 1.70 -10.96 10.48
C ALA A 283 2.78 -10.50 11.47
N VAL A 284 3.26 -9.25 11.35
CA VAL A 284 4.16 -8.61 12.32
C VAL A 284 3.42 -8.22 13.60
N HIS A 285 2.13 -7.91 13.48
CA HIS A 285 1.26 -7.46 14.58
C HIS A 285 0.06 -8.38 14.85
N PRO A 286 0.27 -9.69 15.14
CA PRO A 286 -0.81 -10.61 15.46
C PRO A 286 -1.52 -10.26 16.78
N GLU A 287 -0.86 -9.49 17.65
CA GLU A 287 -1.39 -9.04 18.94
C GLU A 287 -2.52 -8.01 18.80
N LEU A 288 -2.62 -7.30 17.66
CA LEU A 288 -3.64 -6.27 17.48
C LEU A 288 -5.06 -6.86 17.53
N PRO A 289 -6.02 -6.22 18.24
CA PRO A 289 -7.41 -6.62 18.20
C PRO A 289 -7.94 -6.54 16.77
N LYS A 290 -8.99 -7.30 16.50
CA LYS A 290 -9.56 -7.46 15.14
C LYS A 290 -9.90 -6.11 14.50
N GLU A 291 -10.40 -5.16 15.27
CA GLU A 291 -10.77 -3.82 14.85
C GLU A 291 -9.58 -2.88 14.55
N TYR A 292 -8.36 -3.29 14.92
CA TYR A 292 -7.10 -2.59 14.61
C TYR A 292 -6.25 -3.33 13.56
N GLN A 293 -6.61 -4.56 13.18
CA GLN A 293 -5.81 -5.35 12.24
C GLN A 293 -5.65 -4.66 10.87
N GLN A 294 -6.61 -3.85 10.43
CA GLN A 294 -6.47 -3.06 9.19
C GLN A 294 -5.53 -1.85 9.33
N LEU A 295 -5.15 -1.51 10.57
CA LEU A 295 -4.22 -0.44 10.92
C LEU A 295 -2.81 -0.98 11.27
N ALA A 296 -2.56 -2.27 11.03
CA ALA A 296 -1.24 -2.84 11.23
C ALA A 296 -0.19 -2.07 10.41
N TRP A 297 0.96 -1.81 11.02
CA TRP A 297 2.00 -0.97 10.45
C TRP A 297 3.29 -1.75 10.19
N LEU A 298 4.22 -1.10 9.51
CA LEU A 298 5.60 -1.54 9.34
C LEU A 298 6.50 -0.45 9.90
N ASP A 299 7.44 -0.82 10.78
CA ASP A 299 8.49 0.09 11.26
C ASP A 299 9.50 0.32 10.13
N LEU A 300 9.74 1.59 9.79
CA LEU A 300 10.64 1.98 8.71
C LEU A 300 12.10 1.58 8.99
N LYS A 301 12.50 1.20 10.20
CA LYS A 301 13.83 0.64 10.47
C LYS A 301 13.99 -0.83 10.10
N THR A 302 12.89 -1.52 9.76
CA THR A 302 12.90 -2.95 9.43
C THR A 302 13.02 -3.17 7.92
N GLU A 303 13.48 -4.36 7.53
CA GLU A 303 13.54 -4.78 6.12
C GLU A 303 12.16 -4.64 5.45
N ALA A 304 11.09 -5.17 6.06
CA ALA A 304 9.75 -5.08 5.52
C ALA A 304 9.26 -3.63 5.36
N GLY A 305 9.59 -2.74 6.31
CA GLY A 305 9.27 -1.32 6.22
C GLY A 305 10.01 -0.62 5.08
N GLN A 306 11.31 -0.88 4.93
CA GLN A 306 12.13 -0.34 3.86
C GLN A 306 11.70 -0.85 2.47
N GLU A 307 11.39 -2.14 2.35
CA GLU A 307 10.90 -2.69 1.10
C GLU A 307 9.53 -2.12 0.71
N TYR A 308 8.61 -1.94 1.68
CA TYR A 308 7.33 -1.30 1.42
C TYR A 308 7.54 0.16 0.98
N TRP A 309 8.40 0.90 1.67
CA TRP A 309 8.69 2.30 1.34
C TRP A 309 9.21 2.42 -0.09
N LEU A 310 10.21 1.62 -0.47
CA LEU A 310 10.73 1.57 -1.84
C LEU A 310 9.64 1.21 -2.85
N SER A 311 8.81 0.20 -2.54
CA SER A 311 7.71 -0.23 -3.41
C SER A 311 6.63 0.84 -3.58
N MET A 312 6.29 1.54 -2.50
CA MET A 312 5.32 2.63 -2.48
C MET A 312 5.81 3.82 -3.31
N GLN A 313 7.08 4.22 -3.15
CA GLN A 313 7.71 5.28 -3.95
C GLN A 313 7.69 4.93 -5.45
N LEU A 314 8.09 3.71 -5.80
CA LEU A 314 8.07 3.25 -7.19
C LEU A 314 6.65 3.20 -7.78
N ALA A 315 5.67 2.73 -7.00
CA ALA A 315 4.26 2.78 -7.39
C ALA A 315 3.77 4.23 -7.58
N GLY A 316 4.26 5.15 -6.74
CA GLY A 316 4.00 6.58 -6.84
C GLY A 316 4.46 7.20 -8.14
N GLU A 317 5.70 6.92 -8.52
CA GLU A 317 6.27 7.35 -9.79
C GLU A 317 5.57 6.65 -10.96
N PHE A 318 5.17 5.39 -10.81
CA PHE A 318 4.42 4.65 -11.84
C PHE A 318 3.04 5.25 -12.09
N ALA A 319 2.35 5.71 -11.05
CA ALA A 319 1.11 6.46 -11.21
C ALA A 319 1.35 7.76 -12.00
N SER A 320 2.37 8.55 -11.63
CA SER A 320 2.72 9.78 -12.37
C SER A 320 3.08 9.50 -13.84
N ALA A 321 3.88 8.48 -14.10
CA ALA A 321 4.24 8.03 -15.45
C ALA A 321 3.01 7.66 -16.27
N CYS A 322 2.04 6.92 -15.70
CA CYS A 322 0.79 6.61 -16.38
C CYS A 322 0.04 7.88 -16.80
N HIS A 323 -0.09 8.86 -15.90
CA HIS A 323 -0.72 10.15 -16.21
C HIS A 323 0.04 10.90 -17.30
N GLN A 324 1.37 10.96 -17.21
CA GLN A 324 2.20 11.60 -18.22
C GLN A 324 1.98 10.98 -19.60
N THR A 325 2.02 9.64 -19.70
CA THR A 325 1.77 8.93 -20.96
C THR A 325 0.36 9.17 -21.50
N ILE A 326 -0.67 9.15 -20.65
CA ILE A 326 -2.05 9.45 -21.07
C ILE A 326 -2.14 10.87 -21.61
N HIS A 327 -1.65 11.86 -20.86
CA HIS A 327 -1.69 13.26 -21.26
C HIS A 327 -0.92 13.47 -22.57
N GLN A 328 0.32 12.99 -22.68
CA GLN A 328 1.14 13.14 -23.89
C GLN A 328 0.44 12.56 -25.13
N THR A 329 -0.07 11.34 -25.03
CA THR A 329 -0.66 10.65 -26.19
C THR A 329 -2.02 11.23 -26.59
N VAL A 330 -2.88 11.54 -25.61
CA VAL A 330 -4.20 12.15 -25.87
C VAL A 330 -4.05 13.56 -26.43
N ILE A 331 -3.15 14.37 -25.86
CA ILE A 331 -2.94 15.77 -26.26
C ILE A 331 -2.30 15.84 -27.65
N ALA A 332 -1.29 15.01 -27.93
CA ALA A 332 -0.69 14.93 -29.25
C ALA A 332 -1.72 14.49 -30.31
N ALA A 333 -2.56 13.49 -30.02
CA ALA A 333 -3.63 13.07 -30.92
C ALA A 333 -4.73 14.13 -31.09
N ALA A 334 -4.92 14.97 -30.08
CA ALA A 334 -5.80 16.13 -30.16
C ALA A 334 -5.14 17.33 -30.85
N GLY A 335 -3.85 17.31 -31.18
CA GLY A 335 -3.16 18.45 -31.81
C GLY A 335 -3.26 19.74 -30.99
N LEU A 336 -3.00 19.63 -29.69
CA LEU A 336 -3.01 20.74 -28.73
C LEU A 336 -1.65 20.89 -28.08
N ASP A 337 -1.31 22.11 -27.66
CA ASP A 337 -0.07 22.41 -26.94
C ASP A 337 -0.37 22.82 -25.49
N VAL A 338 0.32 22.17 -24.55
CA VAL A 338 0.14 22.43 -23.11
C VAL A 338 0.83 23.74 -22.73
N THR A 339 0.08 24.66 -22.13
CA THR A 339 0.64 25.90 -21.56
C THR A 339 1.07 25.72 -20.11
N ALA A 340 0.27 24.99 -19.34
CA ALA A 340 0.53 24.70 -17.94
C ALA A 340 -0.07 23.35 -17.56
N PHE A 341 0.46 22.74 -16.50
CA PHE A 341 -0.16 21.57 -15.90
C PHE A 341 0.02 21.59 -14.38
N VAL A 342 -0.87 20.88 -13.68
CA VAL A 342 -0.75 20.60 -12.26
C VAL A 342 -1.07 19.13 -12.03
N GLU A 343 -0.34 18.49 -11.13
CA GLU A 343 -0.66 17.16 -10.64
C GLU A 343 -0.50 17.08 -9.13
N ASN A 344 -1.32 16.25 -8.50
CA ASN A 344 -1.20 15.96 -7.08
C ASN A 344 -1.78 14.58 -6.76
N HIS A 345 -1.09 13.82 -5.92
CA HIS A 345 -1.59 12.55 -5.39
C HIS A 345 -2.30 12.72 -4.05
N HIS A 346 -3.22 11.83 -3.76
CA HIS A 346 -4.10 11.90 -2.58
C HIS A 346 -4.14 10.61 -1.75
N ASN A 347 -3.36 9.59 -2.14
CA ASN A 347 -3.18 8.32 -1.42
C ASN A 347 -1.67 8.05 -1.25
N PHE A 348 -1.01 8.65 -0.27
CA PHE A 348 0.45 8.52 -0.15
C PHE A 348 0.92 8.73 1.30
N ALA A 349 2.14 8.30 1.58
CA ALA A 349 2.84 8.67 2.80
C ALA A 349 4.09 9.47 2.44
N TRP A 350 4.40 10.47 3.25
CA TRP A 350 5.56 11.34 3.11
C TRP A 350 6.40 11.30 4.38
N GLU A 351 7.70 11.53 4.23
CA GLU A 351 8.58 11.77 5.35
C GLU A 351 8.64 13.29 5.57
N GLU A 352 8.31 13.74 6.78
CA GLU A 352 8.25 15.15 7.15
C GLU A 352 8.94 15.36 8.50
N GLU A 353 9.65 16.48 8.65
CA GLU A 353 10.16 16.98 9.93
C GLU A 353 9.22 18.09 10.42
N HIS A 354 8.61 17.90 11.59
CA HIS A 354 7.60 18.81 12.18
C HIS A 354 8.08 19.54 13.43
#